data_AF-A0A3A5RI49-F1
#
_entry.id   AF-A0A3A5RI49-F1
#
_cell.length_a   1.000
_cell.length_b   1.000
_cell.length_c   1.000
_cell.angle_alpha   90.00
_cell.angle_beta   90.00
_cell.angle_gamma   90.00
#
_symmetry.space_group_name_H-M   'P 1'
#
loop_
_entity.id
_entity.type
_entity.pdbx_description
1 polymer ?
#
loop_
_entity_poly.entity_id
_entity_poly.type
_entity_poly.pdbx_seq_one_letter_code
_entity_poly.pdbx_strand_id
1 'polypeptide(L)'
;MLFSDINFLLFLVPLLATLWIHEKLKWGGVFLRNTILLIASYWFYAQLSPTYVVLLGAITLLNWISGKSLLQQKRKWVCGTTVILSLLPLICYKYAHFFIVDVLGLANENFATWVLPIGISFFTFQALTYTIDIYRGKIKEKAPLIDFMLFVSFFPNILSGPIEKGRNLLPQLHKLHPITNDNLLRGSELFAWGLFKKVVVADRIAIYTNSVFEHPDFYSGNSNLLAIALYSIQIYCDFSGYTDMAIGVAKMMGFRLNDNFRFPYFSTTIRQFWKKWHISLTSWFTEYLYIACGGNRVPKWRWYINISLVFLVSGLWHGAAWTFIFWGALHAVLYLIEHISGLKNQFLSFWRIWVQGIYVYIVVSLAWVFFRANTFNDATAMINGVFRDWGRQYTTASLMGFVLMLAALALFIILEILAYKKVITITESENNPYDGKNLAFLVITLLSISLLGQSGAQFVYFKF
;
A
#
# COMPACT_ATOMS: atom_id res chain seq x y z
N MET A 1 2.68 10.69 13.53
CA MET A 1 3.36 11.55 12.54
C MET A 1 3.25 10.91 11.17
N LEU A 2 2.59 11.57 10.22
CA LEU A 2 2.46 11.14 8.83
C LEU A 2 3.59 11.73 7.98
N PHE A 3 3.92 11.11 6.84
CA PHE A 3 4.95 11.64 5.92
C PHE A 3 4.58 13.00 5.32
N SER A 4 3.30 13.32 5.23
CA SER A 4 2.80 14.63 4.76
C SER A 4 2.93 15.74 5.80
N ASP A 5 3.22 15.41 7.07
CA ASP A 5 3.29 16.40 8.14
C ASP A 5 4.66 17.08 8.16
N ILE A 6 4.70 18.38 8.46
CA ILE A 6 5.95 19.11 8.64
C ILE A 6 6.83 18.51 9.75
N ASN A 7 6.20 17.93 10.78
CA ASN A 7 6.89 17.22 11.86
C ASN A 7 7.73 16.04 11.33
N PHE A 8 7.33 15.41 10.23
CA PHE A 8 8.11 14.34 9.63
C PHE A 8 9.43 14.85 9.05
N LEU A 9 9.45 16.04 8.44
CA LEU A 9 10.68 16.67 7.97
C LEU A 9 11.60 17.03 9.14
N LEU A 10 11.04 17.52 10.25
CA LEU A 10 11.79 17.79 11.48
C LEU A 10 12.40 16.54 12.12
N PHE A 11 11.83 15.35 11.86
CA PHE A 11 12.41 14.07 12.23
C PHE A 11 13.45 13.57 11.20
N LEU A 12 13.13 13.65 9.92
CA LEU A 12 13.92 13.09 8.83
C LEU A 12 15.25 13.82 8.62
N VAL A 13 15.25 15.15 8.64
CA VAL A 13 16.46 15.94 8.36
C VAL A 13 17.56 15.68 9.40
N PRO A 14 17.29 15.73 10.72
CA PRO A 14 18.29 15.36 11.71
C PRO A 14 18.75 13.91 11.58
N LEU A 15 17.85 12.97 11.24
CA LEU A 15 18.21 11.58 11.01
C LEU A 15 19.18 11.43 9.83
N LEU A 16 18.91 12.06 8.69
CA LEU A 16 19.79 12.04 7.52
C LEU A 16 21.15 12.68 7.83
N ALA A 17 21.16 13.82 8.53
CA ALA A 17 22.40 14.45 8.97
C ALA A 17 23.22 13.53 9.89
N THR A 18 22.56 12.83 10.82
CA THR A 18 23.20 11.86 11.73
C THR A 18 23.82 10.69 10.96
N LEU A 19 23.08 10.13 9.99
CA LEU A 19 23.58 9.04 9.15
C LEU A 19 24.75 9.48 8.26
N TRP A 20 24.68 10.71 7.72
CA TRP A 20 25.76 11.28 6.91
C TRP A 20 27.03 11.51 7.73
N ILE A 21 26.91 12.06 8.96
CA ILE A 21 28.04 12.22 9.88
C ILE A 21 28.64 10.86 10.24
N HIS A 22 27.81 9.88 10.57
CA HIS A 22 28.22 8.50 10.85
C HIS A 22 29.06 7.91 9.70
N GLU A 23 28.59 8.09 8.46
CA GLU A 23 29.32 7.64 7.26
C GLU A 23 30.67 8.34 7.10
N LYS A 24 30.72 9.67 7.30
CA LYS A 24 31.97 10.45 7.17
C LYS A 24 33.01 10.11 8.23
N LEU A 25 32.58 9.87 9.47
CA LEU A 25 33.48 9.49 10.57
C LEU A 25 33.98 8.05 10.45
N LYS A 26 33.33 7.20 9.64
CA LYS A 26 33.63 5.75 9.47
C LYS A 26 33.72 4.99 10.80
N TRP A 27 33.04 5.47 11.83
CA TRP A 27 33.09 4.93 13.19
C TRP A 27 31.89 4.02 13.47
N GLY A 28 32.04 2.98 14.30
CA GLY A 28 30.94 2.10 14.73
C GLY A 28 30.34 1.14 13.67
N GLY A 29 30.67 1.31 12.39
CA GLY A 29 30.34 0.37 11.31
C GLY A 29 28.84 0.14 11.10
N VAL A 30 28.48 -1.08 10.70
CA VAL A 30 27.09 -1.51 10.43
C VAL A 30 26.24 -1.49 11.71
N PHE A 31 26.81 -1.93 12.83
CA PHE A 31 26.11 -2.03 14.11
C PHE A 31 25.56 -0.68 14.56
N LEU A 32 26.40 0.37 14.56
CA LEU A 32 25.97 1.70 14.99
C LEU A 32 24.94 2.31 14.04
N ARG A 33 25.12 2.17 12.71
CA ARG A 33 24.11 2.61 11.72
C ARG A 33 22.76 1.96 11.99
N ASN A 34 22.74 0.63 12.12
CA ASN A 34 21.49 -0.11 12.32
C ASN A 34 20.87 0.21 13.69
N THR A 35 21.68 0.51 14.71
CA THR A 35 21.18 0.97 16.01
C THR A 35 20.53 2.35 15.92
N ILE A 36 21.14 3.32 15.22
CA ILE A 36 20.57 4.65 14.98
C ILE A 36 19.21 4.51 14.26
N LEU A 37 19.18 3.74 13.17
CA LEU A 37 17.96 3.49 12.40
C LEU A 37 16.90 2.74 13.21
N LEU A 38 17.29 1.82 14.08
CA LEU A 38 16.39 1.06 14.96
C LEU A 38 15.73 2.01 15.97
N ILE A 39 16.52 2.85 16.65
CA ILE A 39 16.02 3.85 17.61
C ILE A 39 15.07 4.80 16.89
N ALA A 40 15.46 5.33 15.73
CA ALA A 40 14.62 6.22 14.94
C ALA A 40 13.30 5.53 14.54
N SER A 41 13.35 4.24 14.18
CA SER A 41 12.18 3.48 13.77
C SER A 41 11.21 3.19 14.89
N TYR A 42 11.72 2.78 16.06
CA TYR A 42 10.91 2.56 17.25
C TYR A 42 10.34 3.88 17.78
N TRP A 43 11.12 4.97 17.76
CA TRP A 43 10.62 6.29 18.13
C TRP A 43 9.49 6.73 17.21
N PHE A 44 9.67 6.61 15.89
CA PHE A 44 8.65 6.95 14.90
C PHE A 44 7.33 6.19 15.15
N TYR A 45 7.41 4.88 15.41
CA TYR A 45 6.24 4.06 15.69
C TYR A 45 5.60 4.36 17.05
N ALA A 46 6.41 4.61 18.09
CA ALA A 46 5.93 4.95 19.44
C ALA A 46 5.10 6.24 19.48
N GLN A 47 5.36 7.20 18.57
CA GLN A 47 4.55 8.41 18.43
C GLN A 47 3.09 8.15 18.02
N LEU A 48 2.77 6.97 17.47
CA LEU A 48 1.39 6.59 17.16
C LEU A 48 0.70 5.97 18.36
N SER A 49 1.36 5.00 19.01
CA SER A 49 0.89 4.39 20.25
C SER A 49 2.05 3.66 20.93
N PRO A 50 2.52 4.15 22.10
CA PRO A 50 3.60 3.53 22.84
C PRO A 50 3.29 2.08 23.24
N THR A 51 2.02 1.78 23.54
CA THR A 51 1.57 0.44 23.96
C THR A 51 1.80 -0.61 22.88
N TYR A 52 1.66 -0.25 21.60
CA TYR A 52 1.78 -1.21 20.51
C TYR A 52 3.23 -1.51 20.11
N VAL A 53 4.21 -0.77 20.65
CA VAL A 53 5.64 -1.10 20.51
C VAL A 53 5.94 -2.47 21.13
N VAL A 54 5.26 -2.81 22.23
CA VAL A 54 5.41 -4.11 22.89
C VAL A 54 4.96 -5.24 21.96
N LEU A 55 3.84 -5.05 21.25
CA LEU A 55 3.32 -6.02 20.30
C LEU A 55 4.26 -6.21 19.10
N LEU A 56 4.79 -5.11 18.54
CA LEU A 56 5.82 -5.14 17.50
C LEU A 56 7.04 -5.94 17.96
N GLY A 57 7.53 -5.66 19.18
CA GLY A 57 8.65 -6.37 19.79
C GLY A 57 8.36 -7.86 19.99
N ALA A 58 7.17 -8.22 20.45
CA ALA A 58 6.76 -9.62 20.66
C ALA A 58 6.72 -10.42 19.35
N ILE A 59 6.09 -9.88 18.30
CA ILE A 59 6.05 -10.53 16.97
C ILE A 59 7.46 -10.64 16.37
N THR A 60 8.29 -9.62 16.56
CA THR A 60 9.69 -9.64 16.13
C THR A 60 10.50 -10.72 16.84
N LEU A 61 10.47 -10.77 18.17
CA LEU A 61 11.21 -11.77 18.94
C LEU A 61 10.75 -13.19 18.63
N LEU A 62 9.43 -13.41 18.53
CA LEU A 62 8.85 -14.69 18.16
C LEU A 62 9.42 -15.19 16.82
N ASN A 63 9.33 -14.36 15.77
CA ASN A 63 9.82 -14.74 14.43
C ASN A 63 11.34 -14.93 14.40
N TRP A 64 12.11 -14.13 15.14
CA TRP A 64 13.56 -14.27 15.22
C TRP A 64 13.98 -15.59 15.92
N ILE A 65 13.37 -15.90 17.06
CA ILE A 65 13.65 -17.13 17.83
C ILE A 65 13.25 -18.35 17.01
N SER A 66 12.05 -18.34 16.41
CA SER A 66 11.60 -19.42 15.53
C SER A 66 12.51 -19.59 14.31
N GLY A 67 12.94 -18.49 13.69
CA GLY A 67 13.91 -18.52 12.59
C GLY A 67 15.24 -19.16 12.98
N LYS A 68 15.78 -18.85 14.17
CA LYS A 68 16.99 -19.50 14.72
C LYS A 68 16.80 -21.01 14.85
N SER A 69 15.66 -21.46 15.39
CA SER A 69 15.35 -22.89 15.52
C SER A 69 15.20 -23.58 14.16
N LEU A 70 14.54 -22.93 13.21
CA LEU A 70 14.31 -23.47 11.86
C LEU A 70 15.58 -23.59 11.01
N LEU A 71 16.59 -22.74 11.26
CA LEU A 71 17.91 -22.84 10.63
C LEU A 71 18.67 -24.11 11.08
N GLN A 72 18.49 -24.52 12.34
CA GLN A 72 19.08 -25.77 12.84
C GLN A 72 18.33 -26.99 12.31
N GLN A 73 17.00 -26.94 12.33
CA GLN A 73 16.16 -28.02 11.80
C GLN A 73 14.85 -27.48 11.26
N LYS A 74 14.56 -27.77 9.99
CA LYS A 74 13.36 -27.33 9.28
C LYS A 74 12.10 -28.07 9.75
N ARG A 75 11.63 -27.78 10.96
CA ARG A 75 10.44 -28.39 11.58
C ARG A 75 9.17 -27.66 11.12
N LYS A 76 8.28 -28.38 10.42
CA LYS A 76 7.00 -27.83 9.93
C LYS A 76 6.14 -27.27 11.06
N TRP A 77 6.09 -27.94 12.22
CA TRP A 77 5.29 -27.49 13.36
C TRP A 77 5.79 -26.17 13.94
N VAL A 78 7.11 -25.94 14.01
CA VAL A 78 7.67 -24.66 14.47
C VAL A 78 7.19 -23.54 13.56
N CYS A 79 7.36 -23.70 12.24
CA CYS A 79 6.87 -22.70 11.28
C CYS A 79 5.35 -22.48 11.38
N GLY A 80 4.57 -23.55 11.51
CA GLY A 80 3.11 -23.48 11.64
C GLY A 80 2.67 -22.72 12.89
N THR A 81 3.25 -23.06 14.05
CA THR A 81 2.98 -22.38 15.32
C THR A 81 3.39 -20.91 15.26
N THR A 82 4.54 -20.57 14.69
CA THR A 82 4.96 -19.17 14.51
C THR A 82 4.00 -18.38 13.64
N VAL A 83 3.52 -18.98 12.54
CA VAL A 83 2.51 -18.34 11.66
C VAL A 83 1.23 -18.05 12.43
N ILE A 84 0.72 -19.05 13.16
CA ILE A 84 -0.51 -18.91 13.95
C ILE A 84 -0.33 -17.84 15.03
N LEU A 85 0.75 -17.91 15.83
CA LEU A 85 0.99 -16.97 16.92
C LEU A 85 1.27 -15.53 16.43
N SER A 86 1.87 -15.36 15.25
CA SER A 86 2.09 -14.01 14.68
C SER A 86 0.80 -13.41 14.13
N LEU A 87 -0.09 -14.23 13.55
CA LEU A 87 -1.39 -13.78 13.03
C LEU A 87 -2.44 -13.62 14.13
N LEU A 88 -2.29 -14.29 15.27
CA LEU A 88 -3.29 -14.27 16.34
C LEU A 88 -3.62 -12.85 16.83
N PRO A 89 -2.64 -11.96 17.15
CA PRO A 89 -2.96 -10.58 17.51
C PRO A 89 -3.73 -9.84 16.42
N LEU A 90 -3.29 -9.98 15.16
CA LEU A 90 -4.00 -9.40 14.01
C LEU A 90 -5.45 -9.91 13.95
N ILE A 91 -5.67 -11.21 14.18
CA ILE A 91 -7.00 -11.80 14.13
C ILE A 91 -7.88 -11.27 15.27
N CYS A 92 -7.34 -11.23 16.49
CA CYS A 92 -8.07 -10.74 17.67
C CYS A 92 -8.44 -9.27 17.55
N TYR A 93 -7.49 -8.39 17.20
CA TYR A 93 -7.76 -6.95 17.09
C TYR A 93 -8.67 -6.63 15.90
N LYS A 94 -8.53 -7.33 14.77
CA LYS A 94 -9.22 -6.96 13.53
C LYS A 94 -10.60 -7.63 13.37
N TYR A 95 -10.76 -8.89 13.76
CA TYR A 95 -11.97 -9.67 13.42
C TYR A 95 -12.81 -10.10 14.62
N ALA A 96 -12.37 -9.92 15.87
CA ALA A 96 -13.13 -10.38 17.03
C ALA A 96 -14.51 -9.71 17.11
N HIS A 97 -14.58 -8.40 16.90
CA HIS A 97 -15.86 -7.66 16.88
C HIS A 97 -16.77 -8.17 15.76
N PHE A 98 -16.28 -8.19 14.51
CA PHE A 98 -17.03 -8.68 13.35
C PHE A 98 -17.57 -10.11 13.55
N PHE A 99 -16.76 -11.00 14.12
CA PHE A 99 -17.19 -12.38 14.33
C PHE A 99 -18.25 -12.50 15.43
N ILE A 100 -18.07 -11.83 16.57
CA ILE A 100 -18.98 -11.95 17.71
C ILE A 100 -20.31 -11.22 17.44
N VAL A 101 -20.25 -10.03 16.86
CA VAL A 101 -21.41 -9.17 16.62
C VAL A 101 -22.10 -9.53 15.31
N ASP A 102 -21.41 -9.45 14.16
CA ASP A 102 -22.05 -9.60 12.86
C ASP A 102 -22.30 -11.07 12.45
N VAL A 103 -21.45 -12.01 12.87
CA VAL A 103 -21.57 -13.43 12.49
C VAL A 103 -22.36 -14.24 13.50
N LEU A 104 -22.04 -14.12 14.79
CA LEU A 104 -22.69 -14.91 15.84
C LEU A 104 -23.92 -14.23 16.45
N GLY A 105 -24.05 -12.90 16.34
CA GLY A 105 -25.15 -12.15 16.96
C GLY A 105 -25.19 -12.25 18.48
N LEU A 106 -24.05 -12.52 19.13
CA LEU A 106 -23.98 -12.88 20.55
C LEU A 106 -23.70 -11.70 21.49
N ALA A 107 -23.33 -10.53 20.98
CA ALA A 107 -23.02 -9.37 21.80
C ALA A 107 -23.87 -8.16 21.42
N ASN A 108 -24.27 -7.39 22.44
CA ASN A 108 -24.85 -6.05 22.26
C ASN A 108 -23.80 -5.09 21.69
N GLU A 109 -24.24 -3.97 21.11
CA GLU A 109 -23.39 -2.92 20.52
C GLU A 109 -22.29 -2.36 21.45
N ASN A 110 -22.34 -2.66 22.76
CA ASN A 110 -21.35 -2.26 23.76
C ASN A 110 -20.12 -3.19 23.86
N PHE A 111 -19.95 -4.18 22.97
CA PHE A 111 -18.70 -4.96 22.94
C PHE A 111 -17.55 -4.04 22.54
N ALA A 112 -16.66 -3.74 23.49
CA ALA A 112 -15.60 -2.76 23.29
C ALA A 112 -14.76 -3.09 22.05
N THR A 113 -14.82 -2.22 21.04
CA THR A 113 -13.94 -2.27 19.88
C THR A 113 -12.53 -1.94 20.34
N TRP A 114 -11.63 -2.92 20.28
CA TRP A 114 -10.22 -2.66 20.54
C TRP A 114 -9.66 -1.79 19.42
N VAL A 115 -8.95 -0.73 19.79
CA VAL A 115 -8.25 0.11 18.81
C VAL A 115 -7.22 -0.76 18.10
N LEU A 116 -7.35 -0.86 16.77
CA LEU A 116 -6.44 -1.65 15.93
C LEU A 116 -5.05 -0.99 15.92
N PRO A 117 -3.97 -1.73 16.24
CA PRO A 117 -2.63 -1.17 16.13
C PRO A 117 -2.29 -0.84 14.67
N ILE A 118 -2.05 0.44 14.39
CA ILE A 118 -1.69 0.89 13.03
C ILE A 118 -0.46 0.11 12.54
N GLY A 119 -0.51 -0.43 11.33
CA GLY A 119 0.60 -1.18 10.73
C GLY A 119 0.70 -2.65 11.14
N ILE A 120 -0.15 -3.15 12.05
CA ILE A 120 -0.11 -4.57 12.50
C ILE A 120 -0.13 -5.58 11.37
N SER A 121 -0.97 -5.35 10.37
CA SER A 121 -1.02 -6.19 9.17
C SER A 121 0.33 -6.22 8.42
N PHE A 122 0.97 -5.06 8.27
CA PHE A 122 2.20 -4.91 7.49
C PHE A 122 3.40 -5.54 8.20
N PHE A 123 3.68 -5.15 9.44
CA PHE A 123 4.84 -5.70 10.15
C PHE A 123 4.69 -7.19 10.47
N THR A 124 3.45 -7.68 10.67
CA THR A 124 3.20 -9.13 10.83
C THR A 124 3.54 -9.87 9.55
N PHE A 125 3.06 -9.40 8.39
CA PHE A 125 3.33 -10.04 7.12
C PHE A 125 4.82 -9.99 6.76
N GLN A 126 5.49 -8.87 7.07
CA GLN A 126 6.92 -8.68 6.89
C GLN A 126 7.74 -9.65 7.75
N ALA A 127 7.44 -9.75 9.05
CA ALA A 127 8.11 -10.68 9.96
C ALA A 127 7.95 -12.15 9.53
N LEU A 128 6.75 -12.53 9.08
CA LEU A 128 6.46 -13.88 8.58
C LEU A 128 7.28 -14.27 7.35
N THR A 129 7.66 -13.30 6.51
CA THR A 129 8.50 -13.60 5.34
C THR A 129 9.80 -14.27 5.74
N TYR A 130 10.43 -13.84 6.84
CA TYR A 130 11.69 -14.39 7.34
C TYR A 130 11.52 -15.85 7.81
N THR A 131 10.56 -16.10 8.71
CA THR A 131 10.30 -17.45 9.24
C THR A 131 9.97 -18.44 8.13
N ILE A 132 9.05 -18.07 7.23
CA ILE A 132 8.60 -18.95 6.15
C ILE A 132 9.72 -19.17 5.13
N ASP A 133 10.51 -18.14 4.80
CA ASP A 133 11.61 -18.26 3.84
C ASP A 133 12.79 -19.09 4.39
N ILE A 134 13.06 -19.05 5.70
CA ILE A 134 14.01 -19.98 6.35
C ILE A 134 13.52 -21.41 6.23
N TYR A 135 12.25 -21.67 6.60
CA TYR A 135 11.66 -23.01 6.49
C TYR A 135 11.73 -23.54 5.05
N ARG A 136 11.47 -22.68 4.06
CA ARG A 136 11.57 -23.00 2.62
C ARG A 136 13.00 -23.00 2.09
N GLY A 137 14.02 -22.66 2.89
CA GLY A 137 15.42 -22.64 2.50
C GLY A 137 15.85 -21.50 1.57
N LYS A 138 15.04 -20.45 1.44
CA LYS A 138 15.37 -19.23 0.68
C LYS A 138 16.30 -18.30 1.46
N ILE A 139 16.21 -18.31 2.78
CA ILE A 139 17.17 -17.66 3.69
C ILE A 139 17.94 -18.76 4.41
N LYS A 140 19.27 -18.68 4.38
CA LYS A 140 20.18 -19.73 4.89
C LYS A 140 21.01 -19.26 6.09
N GLU A 141 21.00 -17.97 6.37
CA GLU A 141 21.83 -17.37 7.42
C GLU A 141 20.95 -16.70 8.46
N LYS A 142 21.43 -16.69 9.70
CA LYS A 142 20.76 -16.05 10.83
C LYS A 142 21.04 -14.55 10.77
N ALA A 143 19.98 -13.74 10.76
CA ALA A 143 20.12 -12.30 10.95
C ALA A 143 20.53 -11.97 12.41
N PRO A 144 21.47 -11.04 12.65
CA PRO A 144 21.66 -10.41 13.95
C PRO A 144 20.33 -9.86 14.49
N LEU A 145 20.16 -9.85 15.81
CA LEU A 145 18.88 -9.44 16.41
C LEU A 145 18.52 -7.99 16.03
N ILE A 146 19.48 -7.07 16.09
CA ILE A 146 19.28 -5.65 15.72
C ILE A 146 18.85 -5.53 14.26
N ASP A 147 19.51 -6.24 13.34
CA ASP A 147 19.17 -6.21 11.92
C ASP A 147 17.77 -6.74 11.66
N PHE A 148 17.37 -7.81 12.37
CA PHE A 148 16.02 -8.34 12.27
C PHE A 148 14.97 -7.42 12.87
N MET A 149 15.25 -6.83 14.03
CA MET A 149 14.36 -5.84 14.65
C MET A 149 14.17 -4.63 13.74
N LEU A 150 15.26 -4.11 13.18
CA LEU A 150 15.22 -3.01 12.22
C LEU A 150 14.50 -3.41 10.94
N PHE A 151 14.72 -4.63 10.42
CA PHE A 151 13.98 -5.14 9.28
C PHE A 151 12.47 -5.10 9.50
N VAL A 152 11.97 -5.55 10.66
CA VAL A 152 10.52 -5.56 10.93
C VAL A 152 9.99 -4.16 11.24
N SER A 153 10.77 -3.33 11.93
CA SER A 153 10.32 -2.01 12.39
C SER A 153 10.63 -0.84 11.44
N PHE A 154 11.33 -1.07 10.33
CA PHE A 154 11.88 -0.04 9.45
C PHE A 154 10.82 1.04 9.13
N PHE A 155 10.98 2.24 9.68
CA PHE A 155 9.91 3.23 9.66
C PHE A 155 9.37 3.62 8.27
N PRO A 156 10.16 3.58 7.17
CA PRO A 156 9.60 3.85 5.86
C PRO A 156 8.51 2.85 5.47
N ASN A 157 8.61 1.58 5.89
CA ASN A 157 7.66 0.54 5.50
C ASN A 157 6.64 0.12 6.58
N ILE A 158 6.89 0.42 7.86
CA ILE A 158 6.15 -0.15 8.99
C ILE A 158 4.64 0.09 8.97
N LEU A 159 4.17 1.27 8.56
CA LEU A 159 2.72 1.59 8.61
C LEU A 159 2.00 1.06 7.40
N SER A 160 2.47 1.41 6.20
CA SER A 160 1.83 1.07 4.93
C SER A 160 2.78 1.12 3.75
N GLY A 161 4.09 0.94 3.95
CA GLY A 161 5.02 0.92 2.82
C GLY A 161 4.99 -0.43 2.09
N PRO A 162 5.88 -0.63 1.10
CA PRO A 162 6.03 -1.93 0.47
C PRO A 162 6.33 -3.02 1.51
N ILE A 163 5.54 -4.10 1.49
CA ILE A 163 5.77 -5.27 2.35
C ILE A 163 7.06 -5.95 1.88
N GLU A 164 8.15 -5.69 2.60
CA GLU A 164 9.46 -6.20 2.23
C GLU A 164 9.64 -7.67 2.63
N LYS A 165 10.41 -8.39 1.82
CA LYS A 165 10.80 -9.77 2.13
C LYS A 165 12.15 -9.74 2.82
N GLY A 166 12.32 -10.54 3.86
CA GLY A 166 13.59 -10.61 4.60
C GLY A 166 14.80 -10.82 3.68
N ARG A 167 14.66 -11.65 2.65
CA ARG A 167 15.71 -11.93 1.66
C ARG A 167 16.11 -10.75 0.76
N ASN A 168 15.33 -9.67 0.73
CA ASN A 168 15.62 -8.47 -0.06
C ASN A 168 16.27 -7.37 0.81
N LEU A 169 15.71 -7.11 2.00
CA LEU A 169 16.14 -6.00 2.85
C LEU A 169 17.25 -6.39 3.83
N LEU A 170 17.22 -7.59 4.43
CA LEU A 170 18.27 -8.02 5.38
C LEU A 170 19.69 -7.98 4.79
N PRO A 171 19.94 -8.43 3.54
CA PRO A 171 21.27 -8.31 2.94
C PRO A 171 21.78 -6.87 2.84
N GLN A 172 20.89 -5.88 2.68
CA GLN A 172 21.25 -4.46 2.67
C GLN A 172 21.54 -3.95 4.09
N LEU A 173 20.91 -4.52 5.12
CA LEU A 173 21.19 -4.19 6.51
C LEU A 173 22.54 -4.75 6.99
N HIS A 174 23.03 -5.82 6.38
CA HIS A 174 24.35 -6.42 6.72
C HIS A 174 25.55 -5.66 6.14
N LYS A 175 25.33 -4.73 5.19
CA LYS A 175 26.41 -3.99 4.52
C LYS A 175 26.21 -2.50 4.68
N LEU A 176 27.31 -1.75 4.77
CA LEU A 176 27.26 -0.30 4.67
C LEU A 176 27.01 0.10 3.20
N HIS A 177 26.07 1.02 3.02
CA HIS A 177 25.76 1.62 1.74
C HIS A 177 26.03 3.11 1.86
N PRO A 178 26.81 3.71 0.94
CA PRO A 178 27.08 5.13 0.98
C PRO A 178 25.84 5.95 0.63
N ILE A 179 25.60 7.03 1.36
CA ILE A 179 24.60 8.05 1.05
C ILE A 179 25.22 8.96 -0.01
N THR A 180 24.86 8.71 -1.27
CA THR A 180 25.33 9.50 -2.41
C THR A 180 24.43 10.72 -2.66
N ASN A 181 24.96 11.72 -3.35
CA ASN A 181 24.15 12.86 -3.79
C ASN A 181 22.99 12.41 -4.71
N ASP A 182 23.22 11.37 -5.53
CA ASP A 182 22.18 10.79 -6.39
C ASP A 182 21.05 10.16 -5.57
N ASN A 183 21.37 9.46 -4.47
CA ASN A 183 20.38 8.92 -3.54
C ASN A 183 19.52 10.02 -2.91
N LEU A 184 20.15 11.11 -2.47
CA LEU A 184 19.45 12.25 -1.87
C LEU A 184 18.55 12.97 -2.88
N LEU A 185 19.06 13.26 -4.08
CA LEU A 185 18.30 13.94 -5.13
C LEU A 185 17.11 13.11 -5.59
N ARG A 186 17.34 11.88 -6.05
CA ARG A 186 16.26 11.00 -6.53
C ARG A 186 15.28 10.63 -5.43
N GLY A 187 15.78 10.43 -4.20
CA GLY A 187 14.93 10.20 -3.04
C GLY A 187 14.01 11.39 -2.77
N SER A 188 14.54 12.61 -2.88
CA SER A 188 13.77 13.85 -2.69
C SER A 188 12.73 14.07 -3.77
N GLU A 189 13.06 13.74 -5.02
CA GLU A 189 12.10 13.80 -6.12
C GLU A 189 10.94 12.83 -5.93
N LEU A 190 11.25 11.58 -5.59
CA LEU A 190 10.23 10.57 -5.37
C LEU A 190 9.37 10.91 -4.15
N PHE A 191 9.97 11.47 -3.10
CA PHE A 191 9.25 11.99 -1.94
C PHE A 191 8.32 13.15 -2.33
N ALA A 192 8.81 14.14 -3.08
CA ALA A 192 8.01 15.27 -3.55
C ALA A 192 6.85 14.82 -4.45
N TRP A 193 7.09 13.85 -5.34
CA TRP A 193 6.05 13.27 -6.18
C TRP A 193 4.98 12.54 -5.34
N GLY A 194 5.41 11.74 -4.37
CA GLY A 194 4.49 11.08 -3.46
C GLY A 194 3.65 12.07 -2.65
N LEU A 195 4.28 13.14 -2.18
CA LEU A 195 3.61 14.23 -1.48
C LEU A 195 2.59 14.94 -2.38
N PHE A 196 2.95 15.26 -3.63
CA PHE A 196 2.03 15.85 -4.61
C PHE A 196 0.79 14.99 -4.82
N LYS A 197 0.96 13.68 -5.07
CA LYS A 197 -0.18 12.75 -5.23
C LYS A 197 -1.07 12.74 -3.99
N LYS A 198 -0.49 12.80 -2.80
CA LYS A 198 -1.22 12.86 -1.54
C LYS A 198 -2.00 14.17 -1.37
N VAL A 199 -1.29 15.31 -1.29
CA VAL A 199 -1.89 16.58 -0.83
C VAL A 199 -2.55 17.40 -1.94
N VAL A 200 -2.09 17.26 -3.19
CA VAL A 200 -2.67 18.02 -4.33
C VAL A 200 -3.81 17.24 -4.97
N VAL A 201 -3.70 15.91 -5.07
CA VAL A 201 -4.67 15.08 -5.80
C VAL A 201 -5.61 14.35 -4.84
N ALA A 202 -5.10 13.44 -4.02
CA ALA A 202 -5.92 12.56 -3.20
C ALA A 202 -6.74 13.32 -2.16
N ASP A 203 -6.11 14.22 -1.39
CA ASP A 203 -6.78 14.97 -0.31
C ASP A 203 -7.81 15.96 -0.88
N ARG A 204 -7.59 16.51 -2.08
CA ARG A 204 -8.59 17.34 -2.77
C ARG A 204 -9.78 16.53 -3.25
N ILE A 205 -9.53 15.40 -3.91
CA ILE A 205 -10.59 14.49 -4.35
C ILE A 205 -11.38 13.96 -3.15
N ALA A 206 -10.71 13.71 -2.03
CA ALA A 206 -11.33 13.22 -0.81
C ALA A 206 -12.44 14.13 -0.29
N ILE A 207 -12.36 15.46 -0.49
CA ILE A 207 -13.42 16.39 -0.11
C ILE A 207 -14.72 16.02 -0.84
N TYR A 208 -14.64 15.77 -2.14
CA TYR A 208 -15.79 15.42 -2.95
C TYR A 208 -16.30 14.01 -2.64
N THR A 209 -15.40 13.02 -2.68
CA THR A 209 -15.79 11.61 -2.51
C THR A 209 -16.27 11.31 -1.10
N ASN A 210 -15.72 11.91 -0.04
CA ASN A 210 -16.21 11.69 1.32
C ASN A 210 -17.68 12.14 1.44
N SER A 211 -18.00 13.34 0.96
CA SER A 211 -19.37 13.86 1.01
C SER A 211 -20.36 12.96 0.25
N VAL A 212 -20.01 12.49 -0.94
CA VAL A 212 -20.92 11.67 -1.77
C VAL A 212 -21.02 10.23 -1.26
N PHE A 213 -19.92 9.59 -0.84
CA PHE A 213 -19.95 8.22 -0.32
C PHE A 213 -20.59 8.11 1.07
N GLU A 214 -20.60 9.17 1.88
CA GLU A 214 -21.25 9.16 3.19
C GLU A 214 -22.78 9.18 3.07
N HIS A 215 -23.33 9.87 2.05
CA HIS A 215 -24.78 10.00 1.86
C HIS A 215 -25.18 9.92 0.37
N PRO A 216 -25.01 8.76 -0.29
CA PRO A 216 -25.18 8.63 -1.74
C PRO A 216 -26.60 8.97 -2.24
N ASP A 217 -27.62 8.81 -1.40
CA ASP A 217 -29.02 9.09 -1.74
C ASP A 217 -29.35 10.60 -1.82
N PHE A 218 -28.51 11.47 -1.26
CA PHE A 218 -28.71 12.93 -1.31
C PHE A 218 -28.12 13.59 -2.57
N TYR A 219 -27.43 12.83 -3.41
CA TYR A 219 -26.73 13.35 -4.58
C TYR A 219 -27.30 12.80 -5.88
N SER A 220 -27.19 13.61 -6.94
CA SER A 220 -27.58 13.21 -8.29
C SER A 220 -26.72 12.06 -8.82
N GLY A 221 -27.25 11.30 -9.77
CA GLY A 221 -26.55 10.24 -10.49
C GLY A 221 -25.27 10.70 -11.17
N ASN A 222 -25.24 11.94 -11.70
CA ASN A 222 -24.03 12.59 -12.20
C ASN A 222 -22.94 12.66 -11.12
N SER A 223 -23.35 13.05 -9.91
CA SER A 223 -22.44 13.21 -8.77
C SER A 223 -21.94 11.86 -8.26
N ASN A 224 -22.82 10.86 -8.19
CA ASN A 224 -22.45 9.49 -7.82
C ASN A 224 -21.48 8.88 -8.85
N LEU A 225 -21.75 9.05 -10.15
CA LEU A 225 -20.85 8.58 -11.21
C LEU A 225 -19.47 9.21 -11.11
N LEU A 226 -19.41 10.53 -10.91
CA LEU A 226 -18.14 11.24 -10.74
C LEU A 226 -17.42 10.76 -9.48
N ALA A 227 -18.12 10.57 -8.35
CA ALA A 227 -17.53 10.09 -7.11
C ALA A 227 -16.91 8.70 -7.27
N ILE A 228 -17.58 7.77 -7.98
CA ILE A 228 -17.06 6.43 -8.28
C ILE A 228 -15.75 6.51 -9.08
N ALA A 229 -15.75 7.31 -10.15
CA ALA A 229 -14.55 7.47 -11.00
C ALA A 229 -13.38 8.13 -10.22
N LEU A 230 -13.70 9.18 -9.46
CA LEU A 230 -12.72 9.92 -8.66
C LEU A 230 -12.15 9.08 -7.52
N TYR A 231 -12.94 8.22 -6.89
CA TYR A 231 -12.45 7.39 -5.78
C TYR A 231 -11.34 6.43 -6.22
N SER A 232 -11.41 5.85 -7.42
CA SER A 232 -10.33 5.05 -8.01
C SER A 232 -9.01 5.83 -8.09
N ILE A 233 -9.07 7.11 -8.47
CA ILE A 233 -7.89 7.97 -8.57
C ILE A 233 -7.42 8.37 -7.18
N GLN A 234 -8.34 8.70 -6.27
CA GLN A 234 -8.02 9.02 -4.88
C GLN A 234 -7.27 7.88 -4.20
N ILE A 235 -7.82 6.66 -4.19
CA ILE A 235 -7.19 5.52 -3.50
C ILE A 235 -5.81 5.20 -4.11
N TYR A 236 -5.66 5.37 -5.43
CA TYR A 236 -4.36 5.23 -6.09
C TYR A 236 -3.38 6.31 -5.66
N CYS A 237 -3.74 7.59 -5.75
CA CYS A 237 -2.84 8.70 -5.44
C CYS A 237 -2.49 8.75 -3.95
N ASP A 238 -3.44 8.42 -3.07
CA ASP A 238 -3.22 8.36 -1.62
C ASP A 238 -2.19 7.27 -1.29
N PHE A 239 -2.44 6.04 -1.78
CA PHE A 239 -1.59 4.91 -1.43
C PHE A 239 -0.26 4.91 -2.16
N SER A 240 -0.27 5.13 -3.47
CA SER A 240 0.98 5.25 -4.23
C SER A 240 1.78 6.48 -3.78
N GLY A 241 1.12 7.56 -3.36
CA GLY A 241 1.79 8.72 -2.77
C GLY A 241 2.53 8.36 -1.48
N TYR A 242 1.86 7.64 -0.58
CA TYR A 242 2.49 7.12 0.63
C TYR A 242 3.70 6.22 0.33
N THR A 243 3.55 5.26 -0.59
CA THR A 243 4.66 4.33 -0.88
C THR A 243 5.81 5.00 -1.62
N ASP A 244 5.55 5.99 -2.47
CA ASP A 244 6.63 6.74 -3.12
C ASP A 244 7.41 7.57 -2.11
N MET A 245 6.73 8.20 -1.15
CA MET A 245 7.41 8.86 -0.02
C MET A 245 8.25 7.87 0.79
N ALA A 246 7.72 6.68 1.08
CA ALA A 246 8.46 5.61 1.78
C ALA A 246 9.73 5.18 1.03
N ILE A 247 9.59 4.89 -0.28
CA ILE A 247 10.71 4.47 -1.14
C ILE A 247 11.73 5.61 -1.26
N GLY A 248 11.28 6.85 -1.44
CA GLY A 248 12.15 8.03 -1.53
C GLY A 248 13.00 8.22 -0.28
N VAL A 249 12.39 8.13 0.91
CA VAL A 249 13.09 8.24 2.20
C VAL A 249 14.07 7.08 2.40
N ALA A 250 13.69 5.85 2.07
CA ALA A 250 14.60 4.71 2.13
C ALA A 250 15.81 4.91 1.21
N LYS A 251 15.57 5.44 -0.01
CA LYS A 251 16.61 5.75 -0.98
C LYS A 251 17.57 6.82 -0.47
N MET A 252 17.08 7.89 0.15
CA MET A 252 17.92 8.92 0.80
C MET A 252 18.85 8.32 1.85
N MET A 253 18.41 7.28 2.55
CA MET A 253 19.20 6.54 3.55
C MET A 253 20.09 5.43 2.94
N GLY A 254 20.10 5.28 1.61
CA GLY A 254 20.90 4.28 0.89
C GLY A 254 20.28 2.89 0.79
N PHE A 255 18.99 2.72 1.11
CA PHE A 255 18.26 1.47 0.99
C PHE A 255 17.35 1.47 -0.25
N ARG A 256 17.23 0.30 -0.89
CA ARG A 256 16.33 0.08 -2.02
C ARG A 256 15.15 -0.76 -1.58
N LEU A 257 13.94 -0.19 -1.70
CA LEU A 257 12.67 -0.86 -1.45
C LEU A 257 12.01 -1.21 -2.79
N ASN A 258 11.12 -2.21 -2.78
CA ASN A 258 10.39 -2.60 -3.98
C ASN A 258 9.27 -1.60 -4.31
N ASP A 259 9.04 -1.36 -5.60
CA ASP A 259 7.87 -0.61 -6.07
C ASP A 259 6.58 -1.29 -5.62
N ASN A 260 5.62 -0.48 -5.16
CA ASN A 260 4.28 -0.98 -4.85
C ASN A 260 3.27 -0.73 -5.99
N PHE A 261 3.53 0.24 -6.85
CA PHE A 261 2.63 0.63 -7.95
C PHE A 261 3.38 0.88 -9.26
N ARG A 262 2.76 0.49 -10.38
CA ARG A 262 3.32 0.71 -11.73
C ARG A 262 2.23 1.01 -12.76
N PHE A 263 1.70 2.24 -12.75
CA PHE A 263 0.67 2.70 -13.70
C PHE A 263 -0.51 1.71 -13.85
N PRO A 264 -1.19 1.31 -12.75
CA PRO A 264 -2.18 0.24 -12.77
C PRO A 264 -3.37 0.54 -13.68
N TYR A 265 -3.80 1.79 -13.78
CA TYR A 265 -4.92 2.20 -14.66
C TYR A 265 -4.58 2.23 -16.16
N PHE A 266 -3.31 2.06 -16.53
CA PHE A 266 -2.88 1.83 -17.92
C PHE A 266 -2.83 0.32 -18.24
N SER A 267 -3.70 -0.48 -17.63
CA SER A 267 -3.79 -1.93 -17.84
C SER A 267 -4.95 -2.26 -18.77
N THR A 268 -4.73 -3.19 -19.70
CA THR A 268 -5.78 -3.67 -20.61
C THR A 268 -6.44 -4.98 -20.14
N THR A 269 -5.99 -5.53 -19.01
CA THR A 269 -6.52 -6.76 -18.41
C THR A 269 -6.50 -6.67 -16.88
N ILE A 270 -7.43 -7.35 -16.22
CA ILE A 270 -7.52 -7.48 -14.75
C ILE A 270 -6.26 -8.13 -14.20
N ARG A 271 -5.70 -9.14 -14.90
CA ARG A 271 -4.43 -9.75 -14.51
C ARG A 271 -3.26 -8.76 -14.56
N GLN A 272 -3.20 -7.88 -15.56
CA GLN A 272 -2.18 -6.84 -15.60
C GLN A 272 -2.37 -5.79 -14.51
N PHE A 273 -3.62 -5.41 -14.22
CA PHE A 273 -3.95 -4.49 -13.15
C PHE A 273 -3.37 -4.96 -11.80
N TRP A 274 -3.66 -6.20 -11.40
CA TRP A 274 -3.14 -6.76 -10.13
C TRP A 274 -1.62 -6.97 -10.09
N LYS A 275 -0.96 -7.09 -11.25
CA LYS A 275 0.52 -7.09 -11.33
C LYS A 275 1.15 -5.71 -11.15
N LYS A 276 0.34 -4.65 -11.20
CA LYS A 276 0.76 -3.24 -11.13
C LYS A 276 0.16 -2.50 -9.93
N TRP A 277 -0.85 -3.07 -9.28
CA TRP A 277 -1.51 -2.57 -8.08
C TRP A 277 -1.01 -3.33 -6.86
N HIS A 278 -0.61 -2.59 -5.82
CA HIS A 278 -0.13 -3.12 -4.55
C HIS A 278 0.79 -4.35 -4.70
N ILE A 279 1.82 -4.20 -5.52
CA ILE A 279 2.71 -5.27 -5.99
C ILE A 279 3.28 -6.07 -4.83
N SER A 280 3.66 -5.41 -3.74
CA SER A 280 4.24 -6.10 -2.58
C SER A 280 3.25 -7.09 -1.95
N LEU A 281 2.00 -6.67 -1.74
CA LEU A 281 0.92 -7.51 -1.18
C LEU A 281 0.52 -8.61 -2.14
N THR A 282 0.31 -8.28 -3.42
CA THR A 282 0.01 -9.28 -4.46
C THR A 282 1.11 -10.34 -4.52
N SER A 283 2.38 -9.95 -4.44
CA SER A 283 3.50 -10.89 -4.42
C SER A 283 3.54 -11.71 -3.13
N TRP A 284 3.17 -11.12 -1.99
CA TRP A 284 3.11 -11.82 -0.71
C TRP A 284 2.03 -12.91 -0.75
N PHE A 285 0.80 -12.57 -1.13
CA PHE A 285 -0.27 -13.57 -1.27
C PHE A 285 0.07 -14.63 -2.30
N THR A 286 0.70 -14.25 -3.43
CA THR A 286 1.15 -15.22 -4.42
C THR A 286 2.15 -16.22 -3.83
N GLU A 287 3.16 -15.74 -3.12
CA GLU A 287 4.24 -16.61 -2.62
C GLU A 287 3.88 -17.37 -1.35
N TYR A 288 3.20 -16.74 -0.41
CA TYR A 288 3.00 -17.28 0.94
C TYR A 288 1.63 -17.96 1.12
N LEU A 289 0.63 -17.62 0.30
CA LEU A 289 -0.70 -18.26 0.31
C LEU A 289 -0.92 -19.13 -0.94
N TYR A 290 -0.95 -18.54 -2.13
CA TYR A 290 -1.30 -19.24 -3.37
C TYR A 290 -0.36 -20.43 -3.69
N ILE A 291 0.96 -20.21 -3.66
CA ILE A 291 1.94 -21.28 -3.87
C ILE A 291 1.87 -22.33 -2.76
N ALA A 292 1.56 -21.93 -1.52
CA ALA A 292 1.38 -22.88 -0.41
C ALA A 292 0.19 -23.82 -0.64
N CYS A 293 -0.87 -23.34 -1.29
CA CYS A 293 -2.04 -24.14 -1.69
C CYS A 293 -1.80 -25.03 -2.94
N GLY A 294 -0.58 -25.07 -3.47
CA GLY A 294 -0.18 -25.87 -4.64
C GLY A 294 0.02 -25.06 -5.93
N GLY A 295 -0.33 -23.77 -5.94
CA GLY A 295 -0.12 -22.86 -7.07
C GLY A 295 -0.73 -23.38 -8.38
N ASN A 296 0.06 -23.38 -9.46
CA ASN A 296 -0.36 -23.90 -10.77
C ASN A 296 -0.20 -25.42 -10.93
N ARG A 297 0.24 -26.16 -9.89
CA ARG A 297 0.52 -27.60 -9.96
C ARG A 297 -0.70 -28.47 -9.62
N VAL A 298 -1.85 -27.85 -9.34
CA VAL A 298 -3.10 -28.51 -8.96
C VAL A 298 -4.05 -28.61 -10.17
N PRO A 299 -5.03 -29.53 -10.17
CA PRO A 299 -6.05 -29.58 -11.21
C PRO A 299 -6.85 -28.27 -11.29
N LYS A 300 -7.43 -27.97 -12.47
CA LYS A 300 -8.11 -26.69 -12.78
C LYS A 300 -9.16 -26.28 -11.74
N TRP A 301 -10.00 -27.20 -11.26
CA TRP A 301 -11.03 -26.87 -10.27
C TRP A 301 -10.43 -26.36 -8.95
N ARG A 302 -9.32 -26.97 -8.50
CA ARG A 302 -8.60 -26.55 -7.29
C ARG A 302 -7.83 -25.26 -7.52
N TRP A 303 -7.37 -25.02 -8.76
CA TRP A 303 -6.78 -23.74 -9.14
C TRP A 303 -7.79 -22.59 -9.04
N TYR A 304 -9.04 -22.79 -9.50
CA TYR A 304 -10.11 -21.80 -9.34
C TYR A 304 -10.37 -21.48 -7.86
N ILE A 305 -10.49 -22.52 -7.02
CA ILE A 305 -10.66 -22.35 -5.56
C ILE A 305 -9.48 -21.58 -4.97
N ASN A 306 -8.24 -21.92 -5.33
CA ASN A 306 -7.05 -21.25 -4.81
C ASN A 306 -7.01 -19.76 -5.19
N ILE A 307 -7.40 -19.40 -6.42
CA ILE A 307 -7.48 -17.98 -6.85
C ILE A 307 -8.58 -17.25 -6.09
N SER A 308 -9.77 -17.83 -5.97
CA SER A 308 -10.87 -17.24 -5.19
C SER A 308 -10.49 -17.05 -3.72
N LEU A 309 -9.82 -18.04 -3.12
CA LEU A 309 -9.33 -17.96 -1.74
C LEU A 309 -8.36 -16.79 -1.57
N VAL A 310 -7.43 -16.59 -2.51
CA VAL A 310 -6.46 -15.49 -2.44
C VAL A 310 -7.17 -14.13 -2.43
N PHE A 311 -8.15 -13.92 -3.31
CA PHE A 311 -8.88 -12.65 -3.34
C PHE A 311 -9.81 -12.46 -2.15
N LEU A 312 -10.47 -13.51 -1.66
CA LEU A 312 -11.30 -13.45 -0.45
C LEU A 312 -10.47 -13.12 0.79
N VAL A 313 -9.32 -13.79 0.96
CA VAL A 313 -8.40 -13.51 2.07
C VAL A 313 -7.78 -12.11 1.91
N SER A 314 -7.52 -11.65 0.68
CA SER A 314 -7.09 -10.28 0.42
C SER A 314 -8.16 -9.26 0.82
N GLY A 315 -9.44 -9.53 0.53
CA GLY A 315 -10.56 -8.71 1.00
C GLY A 315 -10.61 -8.63 2.52
N LEU A 316 -10.62 -9.78 3.20
CA LEU A 316 -10.59 -9.84 4.66
C LEU A 316 -9.39 -9.09 5.26
N TRP A 317 -8.21 -9.22 4.64
CA TRP A 317 -7.02 -8.50 5.08
C TRP A 317 -7.19 -6.98 5.08
N HIS A 318 -7.96 -6.45 4.13
CA HIS A 318 -8.26 -5.02 4.05
C HIS A 318 -9.21 -4.56 5.16
N GLY A 319 -10.26 -5.31 5.48
CA GLY A 319 -11.17 -4.93 6.56
C GLY A 319 -12.14 -6.04 6.98
N ALA A 320 -12.68 -5.91 8.18
CA ALA A 320 -13.59 -6.88 8.79
C ALA A 320 -15.06 -6.51 8.53
N ALA A 321 -15.46 -6.46 7.26
CA ALA A 321 -16.84 -6.20 6.87
C ALA A 321 -17.25 -7.01 5.63
N TRP A 322 -18.55 -7.26 5.47
CA TRP A 322 -19.11 -7.98 4.31
C TRP A 322 -18.78 -7.31 2.98
N THR A 323 -18.67 -5.99 2.97
CA THR A 323 -18.30 -5.19 1.79
C THR A 323 -16.91 -5.56 1.26
N PHE A 324 -15.93 -5.83 2.14
CA PHE A 324 -14.59 -6.29 1.77
C PHE A 324 -14.56 -7.73 1.26
N ILE A 325 -15.36 -8.62 1.86
CA ILE A 325 -15.50 -10.01 1.38
C ILE A 325 -16.09 -10.00 -0.03
N PHE A 326 -17.15 -9.21 -0.25
CA PHE A 326 -17.77 -9.06 -1.56
C PHE A 326 -16.81 -8.44 -2.58
N TRP A 327 -16.05 -7.42 -2.19
CA TRP A 327 -14.99 -6.84 -3.03
C TRP A 327 -13.97 -7.90 -3.47
N GLY A 328 -13.52 -8.76 -2.54
CA GLY A 328 -12.64 -9.88 -2.85
C GLY A 328 -13.28 -10.89 -3.82
N ALA A 329 -14.53 -11.28 -3.54
CA ALA A 329 -15.28 -12.19 -4.40
C ALA A 329 -15.45 -11.63 -5.82
N LEU A 330 -15.78 -10.34 -5.95
CA LEU A 330 -15.95 -9.66 -7.21
C LEU A 330 -14.65 -9.69 -8.04
N HIS A 331 -13.50 -9.39 -7.42
CA HIS A 331 -12.22 -9.47 -8.13
C HIS A 331 -11.82 -10.90 -8.50
N ALA A 332 -12.16 -11.90 -7.68
CA ALA A 332 -12.00 -13.30 -8.05
C ALA A 332 -12.80 -13.63 -9.32
N VAL A 333 -14.08 -13.26 -9.36
CA VAL A 333 -14.96 -13.48 -10.52
C VAL A 333 -14.42 -12.77 -11.75
N LEU A 334 -14.04 -11.49 -11.65
CA LEU A 334 -13.47 -10.72 -12.75
C LEU A 334 -12.19 -11.39 -13.30
N TYR A 335 -11.30 -11.86 -12.43
CA TYR A 335 -10.09 -12.55 -12.82
C TYR A 335 -10.37 -13.89 -13.52
N LEU A 336 -11.31 -14.67 -12.99
CA LEU A 336 -11.68 -15.98 -13.53
C LEU A 336 -12.41 -15.88 -14.86
N ILE A 337 -13.34 -14.93 -15.02
CA ILE A 337 -14.02 -14.65 -16.29
C ILE A 337 -12.99 -14.25 -17.35
N GLU A 338 -12.07 -13.35 -17.02
CA GLU A 338 -10.99 -12.97 -17.94
C GLU A 338 -10.14 -14.19 -18.35
N HIS A 339 -9.81 -15.07 -17.40
CA HIS A 339 -9.06 -16.29 -17.68
C HIS A 339 -9.80 -17.24 -18.62
N ILE A 340 -11.10 -17.47 -18.37
CA ILE A 340 -11.94 -18.39 -19.14
C ILE A 340 -12.24 -17.84 -20.54
N SER A 341 -12.49 -16.54 -20.66
CA SER A 341 -12.78 -15.87 -21.93
C SER A 341 -11.64 -15.96 -22.94
N GLY A 342 -10.43 -16.34 -22.50
CA GLY A 342 -9.31 -16.60 -23.39
C GLY A 342 -8.86 -15.36 -24.17
N LEU A 343 -9.14 -14.16 -23.67
CA LEU A 343 -8.69 -12.87 -24.21
C LEU A 343 -7.15 -12.80 -24.17
N LYS A 344 -6.50 -13.47 -25.13
CA LYS A 344 -5.05 -13.44 -25.29
C LYS A 344 -4.64 -12.13 -25.94
N ASN A 345 -3.59 -11.51 -25.38
CA ASN A 345 -2.96 -10.25 -25.80
C ASN A 345 -2.22 -10.31 -27.14
N GLN A 346 -2.67 -11.09 -28.13
CA GLN A 346 -2.00 -11.15 -29.43
C GLN A 346 -2.56 -10.02 -30.32
N PHE A 347 -1.67 -9.08 -30.66
CA PHE A 347 -1.87 -7.94 -31.56
C PHE A 347 -3.21 -7.22 -31.37
N LEU A 348 -3.33 -6.49 -30.27
CA LEU A 348 -4.47 -5.61 -30.05
C LEU A 348 -4.35 -4.40 -30.99
N SER A 349 -5.37 -4.15 -31.82
CA SER A 349 -5.48 -2.90 -32.56
C SER A 349 -5.53 -1.71 -31.60
N PHE A 350 -5.15 -0.52 -32.06
CA PHE A 350 -5.16 0.71 -31.25
C PHE A 350 -6.49 0.91 -30.51
N TRP A 351 -7.61 0.75 -31.22
CA TRP A 351 -8.97 0.85 -30.64
C TRP A 351 -9.24 -0.18 -29.54
N ARG A 352 -8.74 -1.41 -29.71
CA ARG A 352 -8.95 -2.48 -28.72
C ARG A 352 -8.22 -2.19 -27.40
N ILE A 353 -7.05 -1.55 -27.45
CA ILE A 353 -6.30 -1.13 -26.25
C ILE A 353 -7.12 -0.12 -25.44
N TRP A 354 -7.71 0.88 -26.09
CA TRP A 354 -8.55 1.88 -25.41
C TRP A 354 -9.81 1.27 -24.83
N VAL A 355 -10.54 0.47 -25.60
CA VAL A 355 -11.76 -0.20 -25.13
C VAL A 355 -11.47 -1.10 -23.93
N GLN A 356 -10.40 -1.90 -23.99
CA GLN A 356 -10.01 -2.76 -22.88
C GLN A 356 -9.53 -1.97 -21.65
N GLY A 357 -8.77 -0.89 -21.86
CA GLY A 357 -8.34 -0.01 -20.76
C GLY A 357 -9.51 0.65 -20.05
N ILE A 358 -10.45 1.21 -20.82
CA ILE A 358 -11.69 1.82 -20.28
C ILE A 358 -12.51 0.77 -19.55
N TYR A 359 -12.69 -0.42 -20.14
CA TYR A 359 -13.38 -1.53 -19.50
C TYR A 359 -12.76 -1.88 -18.14
N VAL A 360 -11.44 -2.09 -18.08
CA VAL A 360 -10.72 -2.41 -16.83
C VAL A 360 -10.92 -1.30 -15.80
N TYR A 361 -10.78 -0.03 -16.21
CA TYR A 361 -10.99 1.10 -15.30
C TYR A 361 -12.42 1.13 -14.74
N ILE A 362 -13.44 0.93 -15.57
CA ILE A 362 -14.85 0.93 -15.16
C ILE A 362 -15.11 -0.21 -14.16
N VAL A 363 -14.77 -1.45 -14.50
CA VAL A 363 -15.07 -2.60 -13.61
C VAL A 363 -14.31 -2.54 -12.30
N VAL A 364 -13.06 -2.04 -12.31
CA VAL A 364 -12.28 -1.80 -11.10
C VAL A 364 -12.89 -0.66 -10.27
N SER A 365 -13.35 0.42 -10.90
CA SER A 365 -13.99 1.53 -10.19
C SER A 365 -15.31 1.11 -9.53
N LEU A 366 -16.10 0.28 -10.22
CA LEU A 366 -17.31 -0.31 -9.64
C LEU A 366 -16.96 -1.24 -8.46
N ALA A 367 -15.88 -2.03 -8.56
CA ALA A 367 -15.44 -2.83 -7.44
C ALA A 367 -15.05 -1.95 -6.24
N TRP A 368 -14.32 -0.86 -6.47
CA TRP A 368 -13.92 0.07 -5.42
C TRP A 368 -15.08 0.71 -4.65
N VAL A 369 -16.31 0.74 -5.20
CA VAL A 369 -17.52 1.15 -4.45
C VAL A 369 -17.67 0.34 -3.17
N PHE A 370 -17.56 -0.99 -3.27
CA PHE A 370 -17.67 -1.91 -2.14
C PHE A 370 -16.47 -1.81 -1.19
N PHE A 371 -15.32 -1.33 -1.66
CA PHE A 371 -14.18 -1.09 -0.79
C PHE A 371 -14.35 0.18 0.07
N ARG A 372 -15.09 1.18 -0.44
CA ARG A 372 -15.24 2.49 0.23
C ARG A 372 -16.51 2.64 1.05
N ALA A 373 -17.59 2.01 0.61
CA ALA A 373 -18.91 2.15 1.21
C ALA A 373 -18.91 1.66 2.66
N ASN A 374 -19.64 2.36 3.54
CA ASN A 374 -19.75 1.98 4.95
C ASN A 374 -20.58 0.71 5.10
N THR A 375 -21.65 0.59 4.30
CA THR A 375 -22.52 -0.58 4.28
C THR A 375 -22.75 -1.10 2.87
N PHE A 376 -23.29 -2.32 2.77
CA PHE A 376 -23.71 -2.87 1.49
C PHE A 376 -24.87 -2.07 0.88
N ASN A 377 -25.75 -1.52 1.72
CA ASN A 377 -26.85 -0.67 1.29
C ASN A 377 -26.31 0.61 0.63
N ASP A 378 -25.34 1.29 1.24
CA ASP A 378 -24.72 2.50 0.67
C ASP A 378 -24.07 2.21 -0.69
N ALA A 379 -23.38 1.06 -0.82
CA ALA A 379 -22.81 0.64 -2.09
C ALA A 379 -23.87 0.46 -3.18
N THR A 380 -24.99 -0.19 -2.84
CA THR A 380 -26.10 -0.37 -3.80
C THR A 380 -26.84 0.94 -4.10
N ALA A 381 -27.03 1.82 -3.11
CA ALA A 381 -27.63 3.13 -3.26
C ALA A 381 -26.80 4.00 -4.22
N MET A 382 -25.47 4.01 -4.04
CA MET A 382 -24.52 4.70 -4.91
C MET A 382 -24.63 4.21 -6.36
N ILE A 383 -24.60 2.89 -6.58
CA ILE A 383 -24.67 2.30 -7.94
C ILE A 383 -26.04 2.56 -8.58
N ASN A 384 -27.13 2.37 -7.84
CA ASN A 384 -28.49 2.62 -8.34
C ASN A 384 -28.73 4.10 -8.63
N GLY A 385 -28.18 4.99 -7.81
CA GLY A 385 -28.30 6.44 -7.96
C GLY A 385 -27.76 6.95 -9.29
N VAL A 386 -26.70 6.32 -9.83
CA VAL A 386 -26.15 6.63 -11.17
C VAL A 386 -27.22 6.56 -12.28
N PHE A 387 -28.21 5.68 -12.13
CA PHE A 387 -29.24 5.46 -13.14
C PHE A 387 -30.58 6.16 -12.86
N ARG A 388 -30.75 6.82 -11.70
CA ARG A 388 -32.04 7.38 -11.27
C ARG A 388 -32.27 8.83 -11.66
N ASP A 389 -31.36 9.74 -11.28
CA ASP A 389 -31.56 11.18 -11.46
C ASP A 389 -30.31 11.87 -12.00
N TRP A 390 -30.35 12.34 -13.25
CA TRP A 390 -29.27 13.09 -13.90
C TRP A 390 -29.39 14.60 -13.62
N GLY A 391 -29.68 14.97 -12.38
CA GLY A 391 -29.84 16.34 -11.90
C GLY A 391 -28.53 17.13 -11.78
N ARG A 392 -28.60 18.26 -11.06
CA ARG A 392 -27.49 19.21 -10.89
C ARG A 392 -26.27 18.52 -10.27
N GLN A 393 -25.10 18.80 -10.83
CA GLN A 393 -23.81 18.32 -10.33
C GLN A 393 -23.49 18.96 -8.98
N TYR A 394 -23.16 18.16 -7.97
CA TYR A 394 -22.60 18.65 -6.73
C TYR A 394 -21.21 19.23 -6.99
N THR A 395 -20.91 20.40 -6.42
CA THR A 395 -19.65 21.13 -6.66
C THR A 395 -18.90 21.40 -5.36
N THR A 396 -18.95 20.47 -4.39
CA THR A 396 -18.39 20.66 -3.04
C THR A 396 -18.97 21.90 -2.32
N ALA A 397 -18.32 22.39 -1.27
CA ALA A 397 -18.71 23.60 -0.55
C ALA A 397 -18.57 24.89 -1.38
N SER A 398 -17.74 24.90 -2.43
CA SER A 398 -17.61 26.04 -3.34
C SER A 398 -17.25 25.62 -4.76
N LEU A 399 -17.77 26.35 -5.74
CA LEU A 399 -17.43 26.13 -7.16
C LEU A 399 -15.92 26.23 -7.41
N MET A 400 -15.25 27.17 -6.73
CA MET A 400 -13.79 27.31 -6.80
C MET A 400 -13.08 26.03 -6.34
N GLY A 401 -13.50 25.44 -5.21
CA GLY A 401 -12.94 24.18 -4.72
C GLY A 401 -13.11 23.03 -5.72
N PHE A 402 -14.26 22.94 -6.37
CA PHE A 402 -14.52 21.96 -7.42
C PHE A 402 -13.65 22.18 -8.66
N VAL A 403 -13.52 23.42 -9.13
CA VAL A 403 -12.65 23.75 -10.28
C VAL A 403 -11.19 23.43 -9.97
N LEU A 404 -10.70 23.76 -8.78
CA LEU A 404 -9.34 23.44 -8.34
C LEU A 404 -9.10 21.92 -8.26
N MET A 405 -10.09 21.14 -7.81
CA MET A 405 -10.02 19.68 -7.83
C MET A 405 -9.87 19.15 -9.26
N LEU A 406 -10.68 19.65 -10.21
CA LEU A 406 -10.58 19.26 -11.62
C LEU A 406 -9.26 19.69 -12.26
N ALA A 407 -8.76 20.88 -11.94
CA ALA A 407 -7.46 21.36 -12.41
C ALA A 407 -6.30 20.51 -11.88
N ALA A 408 -6.31 20.18 -10.58
CA ALA A 408 -5.34 19.29 -9.96
C ALA A 408 -5.37 17.88 -10.59
N LEU A 409 -6.56 17.36 -10.85
CA LEU A 409 -6.74 16.08 -11.55
C LEU A 409 -6.20 16.13 -12.98
N ALA A 410 -6.50 17.17 -13.74
CA ALA A 410 -6.01 17.33 -15.10
C ALA A 410 -4.47 17.42 -15.14
N LEU A 411 -3.89 18.21 -14.24
CA LEU A 411 -2.44 18.31 -14.08
C LEU A 411 -1.82 16.95 -13.75
N PHE A 412 -2.41 16.21 -12.80
CA PHE A 412 -1.96 14.86 -12.46
C PHE A 412 -2.00 13.91 -13.65
N ILE A 413 -3.11 13.87 -14.40
CA ILE A 413 -3.24 13.00 -15.59
C ILE A 413 -2.16 13.33 -16.62
N ILE A 414 -1.89 14.62 -16.87
CA ILE A 414 -0.84 15.05 -17.80
C ILE A 414 0.52 14.53 -17.33
N LEU A 415 0.88 14.78 -16.06
CA LEU A 415 2.16 14.34 -15.49
C LEU A 415 2.30 12.80 -15.49
N GLU A 416 1.24 12.08 -15.14
CA GLU A 416 1.22 10.60 -15.14
C GLU A 416 1.41 10.05 -16.57
N ILE A 417 0.79 10.66 -17.58
CA ILE A 417 0.99 10.28 -19.00
C ILE A 417 2.43 10.55 -19.45
N LEU A 418 2.99 11.70 -19.07
CA LEU A 418 4.40 12.03 -19.39
C LEU A 418 5.35 11.03 -18.74
N ALA A 419 5.09 10.63 -17.49
CA ALA A 419 5.87 9.63 -16.78
C ALA A 419 5.72 8.24 -17.41
N TYR A 420 4.50 7.84 -17.76
CA TYR A 420 4.22 6.57 -18.45
C TYR A 420 4.93 6.47 -19.80
N LYS A 421 4.96 7.57 -20.57
CA LYS A 421 5.69 7.68 -21.84
C LYS A 421 7.20 7.87 -21.68
N LYS A 422 7.71 7.88 -20.45
CA LYS A 422 9.13 8.10 -20.11
C LYS A 422 9.70 9.43 -20.61
N VAL A 423 8.85 10.45 -20.75
CA VAL A 423 9.28 11.83 -21.06
C VAL A 423 9.92 12.47 -19.83
N ILE A 424 9.37 12.15 -18.66
CA ILE A 424 9.91 12.48 -17.34
C ILE A 424 10.22 11.19 -16.58
N THR A 425 11.29 11.17 -15.79
CA THR A 425 11.70 9.98 -15.03
C THR A 425 11.39 10.19 -13.55
N ILE A 426 10.26 9.65 -13.09
CA ILE A 426 9.85 9.71 -11.67
C ILE A 426 10.23 8.42 -10.92
N THR A 427 10.47 7.32 -11.65
CA THR A 427 10.72 5.99 -11.07
C THR A 427 12.20 5.67 -10.90
N GLU A 428 12.53 4.71 -10.02
CA GLU A 428 13.88 4.21 -9.74
C GLU A 428 14.59 3.50 -10.92
N SER A 429 14.41 3.95 -12.16
CA SER A 429 15.26 3.51 -13.25
C SER A 429 16.68 4.07 -13.01
N GLU A 430 17.49 3.27 -12.32
CA GLU A 430 18.91 3.52 -11.95
C GLU A 430 19.79 3.95 -13.14
N ASN A 431 19.34 3.72 -14.37
CA ASN A 431 20.14 3.89 -15.57
C ASN A 431 19.99 5.24 -16.30
N ASN A 432 19.23 6.21 -15.77
CA ASN A 432 19.09 7.51 -16.42
C ASN A 432 19.84 8.61 -15.64
N PRO A 433 20.79 9.36 -16.21
CA PRO A 433 21.39 10.50 -15.53
C PRO A 433 20.34 11.54 -15.13
N TYR A 434 20.55 12.18 -13.98
CA TYR A 434 19.72 13.29 -13.53
C TYR A 434 19.86 14.45 -14.52
N ASP A 435 18.79 14.78 -15.25
CA ASP A 435 18.79 15.83 -16.27
C ASP A 435 18.00 17.08 -15.85
N GLY A 436 18.08 18.15 -16.65
CA GLY A 436 17.33 19.39 -16.38
C GLY A 436 15.81 19.23 -16.42
N LYS A 437 15.27 18.16 -17.03
CA LYS A 437 13.84 17.89 -17.08
C LYS A 437 13.33 17.39 -15.73
N ASN A 438 14.12 16.55 -15.04
CA ASN A 438 13.79 16.08 -13.70
C ASN A 438 13.78 17.25 -12.69
N LEU A 439 14.75 18.17 -12.80
CA LEU A 439 14.74 19.39 -11.97
C LEU A 439 13.52 20.27 -12.23
N ALA A 440 13.17 20.51 -13.50
CA ALA A 440 11.97 21.27 -13.85
C ALA A 440 10.69 20.59 -13.31
N PHE A 441 10.61 19.27 -13.42
CA PHE A 441 9.53 18.48 -12.85
C PHE A 441 9.44 18.62 -11.32
N LEU A 442 10.58 18.54 -10.61
CA LEU A 442 10.64 18.75 -9.17
C LEU A 442 10.14 20.15 -8.78
N VAL A 443 10.59 21.19 -9.48
CA VAL A 443 10.15 22.58 -9.23
C VAL A 443 8.64 22.71 -9.45
N ILE A 444 8.11 22.21 -10.57
CA ILE A 444 6.66 22.22 -10.85
C ILE A 444 5.88 21.48 -9.76
N THR A 445 6.40 20.34 -9.30
CA THR A 445 5.79 19.53 -8.24
C THR A 445 5.74 20.32 -6.93
N LEU A 446 6.84 20.95 -6.53
CA LEU A 446 6.92 21.77 -5.32
C LEU A 446 6.01 23.01 -5.39
N LEU A 447 5.98 23.71 -6.53
CA LEU A 447 5.07 24.83 -6.76
C LEU A 447 3.61 24.40 -6.72
N SER A 448 3.29 23.23 -7.27
CA SER A 448 1.93 22.69 -7.22
C SER A 448 1.53 22.32 -5.79
N ILE A 449 2.45 21.78 -4.99
CA ILE A 449 2.20 21.52 -3.57
C ILE A 449 1.95 22.82 -2.81
N SER A 450 2.71 23.88 -3.05
CA SER A 450 2.52 25.15 -2.34
C SER A 450 1.25 25.88 -2.74
N LEU A 451 0.88 25.87 -4.03
CA LEU A 451 -0.27 26.61 -4.56
C LEU A 451 -1.58 25.82 -4.46
N LEU A 452 -1.51 24.50 -4.64
CA LEU A 452 -2.68 23.61 -4.73
C LEU A 452 -2.69 22.57 -3.61
N GLY A 453 -1.77 22.56 -2.65
CA GLY A 453 -1.82 21.62 -1.54
C GLY A 453 -3.08 21.79 -0.69
N GLN A 454 -3.70 20.67 -0.32
CA GLN A 454 -4.75 20.59 0.68
C GLN A 454 -4.34 19.55 1.71
N SER A 455 -4.46 19.88 3.00
CA SER A 455 -4.20 18.94 4.09
C SER A 455 -5.46 18.71 4.92
N GLY A 456 -5.53 17.57 5.60
CA GLY A 456 -6.60 17.24 6.55
C GLY A 456 -7.34 15.94 6.28
N ALA A 457 -7.15 15.31 5.11
CA ALA A 457 -7.74 14.00 4.85
C ALA A 457 -6.87 12.87 5.41
N GLN A 458 -7.47 12.02 6.26
CA GLN A 458 -6.80 10.82 6.78
C GLN A 458 -6.43 9.86 5.64
N PHE A 459 -5.30 9.18 5.80
CA PHE A 459 -4.87 8.12 4.90
C PHE A 459 -5.91 7.00 4.85
N VAL A 460 -6.29 6.55 3.64
CA VAL A 460 -7.42 5.64 3.41
C VAL A 460 -7.29 4.34 4.20
N TYR A 461 -6.09 3.76 4.32
CA TYR A 461 -5.89 2.50 5.06
C TYR A 461 -5.92 2.64 6.58
N PHE A 462 -5.93 3.86 7.13
CA PHE A 462 -6.09 4.04 8.57
C PHE A 462 -7.56 3.95 9.01
N LYS A 463 -8.49 3.89 8.06
CA LYS A 463 -9.93 3.72 8.32
C LYS A 463 -10.36 2.27 8.52
N PHE A 464 -9.48 1.27 8.27
CA PHE A 464 -9.85 -0.15 8.14
C PHE A 464 -9.01 -1.12 8.98
#